data_AF-R7SGA6-F1
#
_entry.id   AF-R7SGA6-F1
#
_cell.length_a   1.000
_cell.length_b   1.000
_cell.length_c   1.000
_cell.angle_alpha   90.00
_cell.angle_beta   90.00
_cell.angle_gamma   90.00
#
_symmetry.space_group_name_H-M   'P 1'
#
loop_
_entity.id
_entity.type
_entity.pdbx_description
1 polymer ?
#
loop_
_entity_poly.entity_id
_entity_poly.type
_entity_poly.pdbx_seq_one_letter_code
_entity_poly.pdbx_strand_id
1 'polypeptide(L)'
;AEFAYNNKQHSATKHTPFYLIYGRHPNITFNYRKSNVEEANKYLKEIKIVQANAKEAIEKSQEQMKKYTDKHRGNLPELKEGDFVLLDSKNLNLAVPTRKLANRYIEPFEIEKQIGVVNYKLKLLEGMNIHPVFYSGLLIPYKEKEYPGRQVYTNLDPELINKE
;
A
#
# COMPACT_ATOMS: atom_id res chain seq x y z
N ALA A 1 16.36 17.47 6.13
CA ALA A 1 15.96 16.16 5.57
C ALA A 1 16.43 15.98 4.12
N GLU A 2 16.23 16.98 3.25
CA GLU A 2 16.62 16.96 1.83
C GLU A 2 18.04 16.45 1.55
N PHE A 3 19.05 17.01 2.24
CA PHE A 3 20.44 16.60 2.05
C PHE A 3 20.67 15.10 2.31
N ALA A 4 20.09 14.55 3.38
CA ALA A 4 20.21 13.13 3.71
C ALA A 4 19.50 12.25 2.66
N TYR A 5 18.35 12.69 2.16
CA TYR A 5 17.62 11.98 1.11
C TYR A 5 18.39 11.97 -0.22
N ASN A 6 18.91 13.13 -0.65
CA ASN A 6 19.66 13.28 -1.90
C ASN A 6 21.02 12.54 -1.88
N ASN A 7 21.54 12.24 -0.69
CA ASN A 7 22.79 11.51 -0.49
C ASN A 7 22.60 10.03 -0.15
N LYS A 8 21.35 9.56 -0.04
CA LYS A 8 21.07 8.14 0.15
C LYS A 8 21.05 7.44 -1.21
N GLN A 9 21.64 6.25 -1.27
CA GLN A 9 21.58 5.42 -2.47
C GLN A 9 20.14 4.98 -2.73
N HIS A 10 19.65 5.21 -3.95
CA HIS A 10 18.31 4.81 -4.34
C HIS A 10 18.32 3.38 -4.90
N SER A 11 17.31 2.56 -4.56
CA SER A 11 17.27 1.14 -4.91
C SER A 11 17.20 0.87 -6.42
N ALA A 12 16.51 1.74 -7.16
CA ALA A 12 16.30 1.64 -8.61
C ALA A 12 17.54 2.01 -9.43
N THR A 13 18.20 3.12 -9.11
CA THR A 13 19.34 3.64 -9.88
C THR A 13 20.68 3.16 -9.33
N LYS A 14 20.72 2.59 -8.12
CA LYS A 14 21.95 2.23 -7.39
C LYS A 14 22.93 3.40 -7.17
N HIS A 15 22.50 4.63 -7.41
CA HIS A 15 23.29 5.85 -7.21
C HIS A 15 22.53 6.83 -6.30
N THR A 16 23.25 7.79 -5.73
CA THR A 16 22.60 8.89 -5.00
C THR A 16 22.10 9.93 -5.99
N PRO A 17 20.91 10.53 -5.79
CA PRO A 17 20.44 11.63 -6.64
C PRO A 17 21.47 12.76 -6.79
N PHE A 18 22.19 13.10 -5.71
CA PHE A 18 23.26 14.09 -5.74
C PHE A 18 24.38 13.73 -6.72
N TYR A 19 24.82 12.46 -6.74
CA TYR A 19 25.86 12.01 -7.68
C TYR A 19 25.37 12.04 -9.13
N LEU A 20 24.13 11.64 -9.37
CA LEU A 20 23.56 11.64 -10.72
C LEU A 20 23.48 13.06 -11.31
N ILE A 21 23.22 14.08 -10.47
CA ILE A 21 23.12 15.47 -10.91
C ILE A 21 24.49 16.13 -11.03
N TYR A 22 25.37 15.92 -10.04
CA TYR A 22 26.61 16.70 -9.90
C TYR A 22 27.88 15.93 -10.24
N GLY A 23 27.80 14.63 -10.56
CA GLY A 23 28.95 13.77 -10.88
C GLY A 23 29.92 13.51 -9.71
N ARG A 24 29.57 13.92 -8.49
CA ARG A 24 30.39 13.76 -7.29
C ARG A 24 29.52 13.56 -6.06
N HIS A 25 30.04 12.92 -5.01
CA HIS A 25 29.38 12.89 -3.70
C HIS A 25 29.75 14.13 -2.88
N PRO A 26 28.85 14.66 -2.03
CA PRO A 26 29.21 15.76 -1.16
C PRO A 26 30.13 15.28 -0.05
N ASN A 27 31.02 16.15 0.41
CA ASN A 27 31.92 15.83 1.50
C ASN A 27 31.16 15.87 2.83
N ILE A 28 30.80 14.69 3.34
CA ILE A 28 30.03 14.51 4.59
C ILE A 28 30.89 13.98 5.74
N THR A 29 32.20 13.90 5.57
CA THR A 29 33.07 13.35 6.62
C THR A 29 33.20 14.34 7.77
N PHE A 30 32.62 14.02 8.92
CA PHE A 30 32.93 14.70 10.17
C PHE A 30 34.30 14.24 10.65
N ASN A 31 35.25 15.18 10.74
CA ASN A 31 36.60 14.85 11.15
C ASN A 31 36.67 14.84 12.69
N TYR A 32 36.53 13.67 13.30
CA TYR A 32 36.62 13.49 14.76
C TYR A 32 38.06 13.52 15.30
N ARG A 33 38.99 14.19 14.61
CA ARG A 33 40.37 14.34 15.06
C ARG A 33 40.39 15.10 16.38
N LYS A 34 41.26 14.64 17.29
CA LYS A 34 41.50 15.33 18.56
C LYS A 34 42.08 16.71 18.25
N SER A 35 41.42 17.75 18.74
CA SER A 35 41.90 19.13 18.67
C SER A 35 42.79 19.43 19.88
N ASN A 36 43.64 20.44 19.75
CA ASN A 36 44.36 21.02 20.90
C ASN A 36 43.42 21.81 21.82
N VAL A 37 42.21 22.12 21.35
CA VAL A 37 41.17 22.81 22.11
C VAL A 37 40.30 21.78 22.85
N GLU A 38 40.25 21.87 24.17
CA GLU A 38 39.51 20.92 25.01
C GLU A 38 38.00 21.00 24.81
N GLU A 39 37.46 22.20 24.62
CA GLU A 39 36.04 22.43 24.33
C GLU A 39 35.59 21.76 23.02
N ALA A 40 36.44 21.81 21.98
CA ALA A 40 36.17 21.12 20.72
C ALA A 40 36.13 19.59 20.91
N ASN A 41 37.00 19.03 21.76
CA ASN A 41 36.98 17.60 22.07
C ASN A 41 35.75 17.20 22.89
N LYS A 42 35.28 18.06 23.81
CA LYS A 42 34.03 17.85 24.56
C LYS A 42 32.82 17.85 23.61
N TYR A 43 32.74 18.84 22.72
CA TYR A 43 31.70 18.93 21.71
C TYR A 43 31.66 17.69 20.78
N LEU A 44 32.82 17.20 20.33
CA LEU A 44 32.90 15.97 19.53
C LEU A 44 32.38 14.74 20.28
N LYS A 45 32.63 14.62 21.59
CA LYS A 45 32.08 13.53 22.41
C LYS A 45 30.56 13.66 22.52
N GLU A 46 30.05 14.85 22.76
CA GLU A 46 28.61 15.12 22.85
C GLU A 46 27.89 14.78 21.55
N ILE A 47 28.41 15.21 20.39
CA ILE A 47 27.84 14.83 19.08
C ILE A 47 27.80 13.31 18.91
N LYS A 48 28.87 12.60 19.26
CA LYS A 48 28.91 11.13 19.12
C LYS A 48 27.82 10.47 19.95
N ILE A 49 27.62 10.93 21.19
CA ILE A 49 26.55 10.42 22.08
C ILE A 49 25.17 10.71 21.47
N VAL A 50 24.93 11.95 21.03
CA VAL A 50 23.65 12.34 20.41
C VAL A 50 23.36 11.53 19.15
N GLN A 51 24.37 11.32 18.29
CA GLN A 51 24.23 10.51 17.08
C GLN A 51 23.94 9.03 17.40
N ALA A 52 24.60 8.45 18.41
CA ALA A 52 24.34 7.10 18.85
C ALA A 52 22.92 6.94 19.39
N ASN A 53 22.48 7.86 20.25
CA ASN A 53 21.13 7.86 20.80
C ASN A 53 20.07 8.04 19.70
N ALA A 54 20.32 8.92 18.73
CA ALA A 54 19.43 9.13 17.59
C ALA A 54 19.31 7.86 16.74
N LYS A 55 20.42 7.16 16.49
CA LYS A 55 20.41 5.88 15.76
C LYS A 55 19.58 4.84 16.49
N GLU A 56 19.81 4.65 17.78
CA GLU A 56 19.05 3.69 18.61
C GLU A 56 17.55 4.03 18.62
N ALA A 57 17.19 5.30 18.77
CA ALA A 57 15.80 5.74 18.75
C ALA A 57 15.11 5.45 17.40
N ILE A 58 15.81 5.67 16.28
CA ILE A 58 15.31 5.35 14.95
C ILE A 58 15.11 3.84 14.78
N GLU A 59 16.09 3.03 15.18
CA GLU A 59 16.00 1.57 15.10
C GLU A 59 14.83 1.04 15.94
N LYS A 60 14.69 1.50 17.19
CA LYS A 60 13.56 1.15 18.06
C LYS A 60 12.21 1.57 17.46
N SER A 61 12.13 2.75 16.87
CA SER A 61 10.92 3.22 16.18
C SER A 61 10.58 2.33 14.98
N GLN A 62 11.57 1.96 14.17
CA GLN A 62 11.40 1.04 13.04
C GLN A 62 10.91 -0.33 13.48
N GLU A 63 11.46 -0.89 14.57
CA GLU A 63 10.99 -2.15 15.13
C GLU A 63 9.55 -2.07 15.63
N GLN A 64 9.17 -0.99 16.32
CA GLN A 64 7.79 -0.78 16.76
C GLN A 64 6.84 -0.67 15.57
N MET A 65 7.18 0.16 14.57
CA MET A 65 6.40 0.27 13.33
C MET A 65 6.23 -1.08 12.66
N LYS A 66 7.31 -1.86 12.54
CA LYS A 66 7.27 -3.22 12.00
C LYS A 66 6.32 -4.12 12.80
N LYS A 67 6.45 -4.17 14.13
CA LYS A 67 5.59 -4.98 15.01
C LYS A 67 4.10 -4.62 14.84
N TYR A 68 3.76 -3.34 14.79
CA TYR A 68 2.37 -2.91 14.60
C TYR A 68 1.88 -3.21 13.18
N THR A 69 2.67 -2.94 12.15
CA THR A 69 2.30 -3.23 10.76
C THR A 69 2.13 -4.73 10.54
N ASP A 70 3.05 -5.56 11.02
CA ASP A 70 2.99 -7.02 10.87
C ASP A 70 1.79 -7.61 11.63
N LYS A 71 1.43 -7.06 12.80
CA LYS A 71 0.20 -7.45 13.52
C LYS A 71 -1.08 -7.22 12.69
N HIS A 72 -1.12 -6.14 11.91
CA HIS A 72 -2.27 -5.78 11.08
C HIS A 72 -2.22 -6.39 9.66
N ARG A 73 -1.10 -7.01 9.27
CA ARG A 73 -0.97 -7.79 8.02
C ARG A 73 -1.61 -9.19 8.11
N GLY A 74 -2.27 -9.51 9.23
CA GLY A 74 -2.85 -10.82 9.50
C GLY A 74 -3.76 -11.32 8.37
N ASN A 75 -3.38 -12.47 7.81
CA ASN A 75 -4.09 -13.38 6.92
C ASN A 75 -4.96 -12.68 5.86
N LEU A 76 -4.29 -12.13 4.85
CA LEU A 76 -4.94 -11.90 3.57
C LEU A 76 -5.57 -13.22 3.10
N PRO A 77 -6.81 -13.20 2.60
CA PRO A 77 -7.43 -14.41 2.10
C PRO A 77 -6.58 -14.99 0.97
N GLU A 78 -6.29 -16.29 1.06
CA GLU A 78 -5.78 -17.04 -0.07
C GLU A 78 -6.93 -17.20 -1.06
N LEU A 79 -6.82 -16.49 -2.18
CA LEU A 79 -7.82 -16.47 -3.24
C LEU A 79 -7.24 -17.16 -4.47
N LYS A 80 -8.09 -17.84 -5.23
CA LYS A 80 -7.68 -18.53 -6.46
C LYS A 80 -8.40 -17.93 -7.67
N GLU A 81 -7.83 -18.17 -8.84
CA GLU A 81 -8.48 -17.87 -10.11
C GLU A 81 -9.81 -18.63 -10.20
N GLY A 82 -10.88 -17.95 -10.59
CA GLY A 82 -12.25 -18.47 -10.60
C GLY A 82 -13.05 -18.29 -9.31
N ASP A 83 -12.42 -17.87 -8.20
CA ASP A 83 -13.18 -17.54 -6.99
C ASP A 83 -13.97 -16.23 -7.18
N PHE A 84 -15.17 -16.18 -6.59
CA PHE A 84 -15.96 -14.95 -6.51
C PHE A 84 -15.58 -14.15 -5.27
N VAL A 85 -15.37 -12.85 -5.45
CA VAL A 85 -15.00 -11.94 -4.37
C VAL A 85 -15.80 -10.66 -4.41
N LEU A 86 -16.10 -10.12 -3.23
CA LEU A 86 -16.63 -8.78 -3.07
C LEU A 86 -15.49 -7.77 -2.99
N LEU A 87 -15.64 -6.64 -3.70
CA LEU A 87 -14.65 -5.57 -3.75
C LEU A 87 -15.00 -4.44 -2.78
N ASP A 88 -14.06 -4.05 -1.90
CA ASP A 88 -14.22 -2.89 -1.01
C ASP A 88 -14.20 -1.56 -1.81
N SER A 89 -15.28 -0.79 -1.67
CA SER A 89 -15.51 0.48 -2.37
C SER A 89 -14.80 1.68 -1.76
N LYS A 90 -14.04 1.51 -0.67
CA LYS A 90 -13.40 2.60 0.07
C LYS A 90 -12.58 3.57 -0.80
N ASN A 91 -11.96 3.05 -1.86
CA ASN A 91 -11.08 3.82 -2.76
C ASN A 91 -11.70 4.05 -4.15
N LEU A 92 -13.00 3.76 -4.33
CA LEU A 92 -13.67 3.87 -5.61
C LEU A 92 -14.59 5.08 -5.66
N ASN A 93 -14.58 5.78 -6.79
CA ASN A 93 -15.53 6.84 -7.09
C ASN A 93 -16.82 6.20 -7.60
N LEU A 94 -17.68 5.80 -6.66
CA LEU A 94 -19.01 5.31 -6.98
C LEU A 94 -19.91 6.48 -7.42
N ALA A 95 -20.74 6.24 -8.44
CA ALA A 95 -21.77 7.17 -8.91
C ALA A 95 -22.97 7.22 -7.93
N VAL A 96 -22.70 7.42 -6.65
CA VAL A 96 -23.71 7.59 -5.60
C VAL A 96 -23.72 9.05 -5.09
N PRO A 97 -24.88 9.58 -4.67
CA PRO A 97 -24.99 10.97 -4.22
C PRO A 97 -24.13 11.28 -2.98
N THR A 98 -24.01 10.32 -2.05
CA THR A 98 -23.16 10.46 -0.86
C THR A 98 -22.51 9.12 -0.50
N ARG A 99 -21.24 9.17 -0.09
CA ARG A 99 -20.48 7.97 0.28
C ARG A 99 -21.03 7.25 1.52
N LYS A 100 -21.75 7.97 2.40
CA LYS A 100 -22.39 7.40 3.59
C LYS A 100 -23.49 6.38 3.25
N LEU A 101 -24.12 6.53 2.07
CA LEU A 101 -25.16 5.64 1.56
C LEU A 101 -24.62 4.62 0.56
N ALA A 102 -23.32 4.65 0.25
CA ALA A 102 -22.71 3.69 -0.65
C ALA A 102 -22.54 2.34 0.06
N ASN A 103 -22.78 1.26 -0.67
CA ASN A 103 -22.39 -0.07 -0.19
C ASN A 103 -20.88 -0.13 -0.04
N ARG A 104 -20.41 -0.59 1.13
CA ARG A 104 -18.98 -0.77 1.41
C ARG A 104 -18.37 -1.84 0.51
N TYR A 105 -19.13 -2.89 0.20
CA TYR A 105 -18.70 -3.96 -0.69
C TYR A 105 -19.60 -3.95 -1.92
N ILE A 106 -18.97 -3.95 -3.08
CA ILE A 106 -19.65 -3.98 -4.38
C ILE A 106 -19.68 -5.43 -4.86
N GLU A 107 -20.71 -5.72 -5.65
CA GLU A 107 -20.97 -6.92 -6.46
C GLU A 107 -19.91 -8.03 -6.45
N PRO A 108 -20.33 -9.31 -6.44
CA PRO A 108 -19.39 -10.41 -6.63
C PRO A 108 -18.71 -10.32 -7.99
N PHE A 109 -17.39 -10.20 -7.99
CA PHE A 109 -16.55 -10.26 -9.18
C PHE A 109 -15.75 -11.55 -9.19
N GLU A 110 -15.60 -12.13 -10.38
CA GLU A 110 -14.74 -13.29 -10.60
C GLU A 110 -13.27 -12.87 -10.67
N ILE A 111 -12.38 -13.62 -10.02
CA ILE A 111 -10.94 -13.46 -10.17
C ILE A 111 -10.51 -14.08 -11.50
N GLU A 112 -10.12 -13.23 -12.45
CA GLU A 112 -9.63 -13.66 -13.76
C GLU A 112 -8.22 -14.24 -13.67
N LYS A 113 -7.33 -13.58 -12.91
CA LYS A 113 -5.92 -13.98 -12.81
C LYS A 113 -5.23 -13.47 -11.55
N GLN A 114 -4.29 -14.23 -11.00
CA GLN A 114 -3.33 -13.72 -10.02
C GLN A 114 -2.14 -13.04 -10.71
N ILE A 115 -1.95 -11.73 -10.51
CA ILE A 115 -0.88 -10.94 -11.14
C ILE A 115 0.40 -10.95 -10.29
N GLY A 116 0.25 -11.01 -8.97
CA GLY A 116 1.37 -11.11 -8.04
C GLY A 116 0.96 -11.77 -6.73
N VAL A 117 1.87 -11.85 -5.77
CA VAL A 117 1.68 -12.58 -4.50
C VAL A 117 0.39 -12.16 -3.77
N VAL A 118 0.02 -10.88 -3.86
CA VAL A 118 -1.14 -10.29 -3.15
C VAL A 118 -2.05 -9.46 -4.07
N ASN A 119 -1.87 -9.54 -5.39
CA ASN A 119 -2.61 -8.72 -6.35
C ASN A 119 -3.35 -9.61 -7.35
N TYR A 120 -4.65 -9.37 -7.51
CA TYR A 120 -5.55 -10.14 -8.35
C TYR A 120 -6.24 -9.24 -9.38
N LYS A 121 -6.36 -9.75 -10.60
CA LYS A 121 -7.14 -9.11 -11.68
C LYS A 121 -8.57 -9.63 -11.61
N LEU A 122 -9.52 -8.72 -11.51
CA LEU A 122 -10.95 -9.03 -11.49
C LEU A 122 -11.59 -8.84 -12.87
N LYS A 123 -12.57 -9.67 -13.18
CA LYS A 123 -13.45 -9.49 -14.32
C LYS A 123 -14.52 -8.45 -14.00
N LEU A 124 -14.20 -7.18 -14.21
CA LEU A 124 -15.12 -6.07 -13.98
C LEU A 124 -16.24 -6.03 -15.03
N LEU A 125 -17.37 -5.42 -14.66
CA LEU A 125 -18.49 -5.18 -15.57
C LEU A 125 -18.11 -4.17 -16.65
N GLU A 126 -18.64 -4.36 -17.86
CA GLU A 126 -18.51 -3.41 -18.96
C GLU A 126 -19.12 -2.06 -18.53
N GLY A 127 -18.32 -0.99 -18.60
CA GLY A 127 -18.69 0.36 -18.16
C GLY A 127 -17.99 0.83 -16.88
N MET A 128 -17.34 -0.06 -16.11
CA MET A 128 -16.49 0.37 -14.99
C MET A 128 -15.13 0.86 -15.49
N ASN A 129 -14.92 2.18 -15.51
CA ASN A 129 -13.63 2.78 -15.87
C ASN A 129 -12.65 2.79 -14.69
N ILE A 130 -12.31 1.60 -14.18
CA ILE A 130 -11.40 1.40 -13.04
C ILE A 130 -10.35 0.36 -13.46
N HIS A 131 -9.11 0.53 -12.99
CA HIS A 131 -8.06 -0.46 -13.23
C HIS A 131 -8.43 -1.80 -12.56
N PRO A 132 -8.44 -2.94 -13.30
CA PRO A 132 -9.01 -4.20 -12.81
C PRO A 132 -8.12 -4.96 -11.82
N VAL A 133 -6.96 -4.43 -11.42
CA VAL A 133 -6.03 -5.11 -10.51
C VAL A 133 -6.16 -4.55 -9.10
N PHE A 134 -6.45 -5.43 -8.14
CA PHE A 134 -6.72 -5.07 -6.75
C PHE A 134 -5.83 -5.85 -5.78
N TYR A 135 -5.46 -5.18 -4.69
CA TYR A 135 -4.78 -5.79 -3.56
C TYR A 135 -5.75 -6.67 -2.76
N SER A 136 -5.29 -7.84 -2.34
CA SER A 136 -6.09 -8.86 -1.64
C SER A 136 -6.77 -8.36 -0.36
N GLY A 137 -6.22 -7.34 0.30
CA GLY A 137 -6.86 -6.73 1.48
C GLY A 137 -8.11 -5.90 1.18
N LEU A 138 -8.41 -5.67 -0.11
CA LEU A 138 -9.65 -5.05 -0.58
C LEU A 138 -10.67 -6.09 -1.09
N LEU A 139 -10.33 -7.38 -1.02
CA LEU A 139 -11.15 -8.47 -1.55
C LEU A 139 -11.65 -9.34 -0.40
N ILE A 140 -12.94 -9.69 -0.43
CA ILE A 140 -13.54 -10.61 0.53
C ILE A 140 -14.13 -11.80 -0.22
N PRO A 141 -13.80 -13.05 0.17
CA PRO A 141 -14.41 -14.23 -0.41
C PRO A 141 -15.95 -14.14 -0.36
N TYR A 142 -16.59 -14.25 -1.53
CA TYR A 142 -18.03 -14.33 -1.62
C TYR A 142 -18.47 -15.77 -1.42
N LYS A 143 -19.45 -15.98 -0.54
CA LYS A 143 -20.14 -17.27 -0.39
C LYS A 143 -21.63 -16.99 -0.56
N GLU A 144 -22.22 -17.62 -1.56
CA GLU A 144 -23.66 -17.54 -1.77
C GLU A 144 -24.35 -18.12 -0.53
N LYS A 145 -25.25 -17.34 0.07
CA LYS A 145 -26.07 -17.79 1.19
C LYS A 145 -27.39 -18.23 0.63
N GLU A 146 -27.60 -19.54 0.59
CA GLU A 146 -28.91 -20.12 0.32
C GLU A 146 -29.83 -19.82 1.51
N TYR A 147 -30.77 -18.91 1.31
CA TYR A 147 -31.85 -18.68 2.26
C TYR A 147 -33.04 -19.50 1.80
N PRO A 148 -33.44 -20.59 2.51
CA PRO A 148 -34.59 -21.39 2.12
C PRO A 148 -35.83 -20.50 2.03
N GLY A 149 -36.43 -20.42 0.83
CA GLY A 149 -37.63 -19.64 0.54
C GLY A 149 -37.43 -18.29 -0.14
N ARG A 150 -36.19 -17.84 -0.41
CA ARG A 150 -35.94 -16.61 -1.17
C ARG A 150 -35.73 -16.93 -2.66
N GLN A 151 -36.67 -16.54 -3.52
CA GLN A 151 -36.46 -16.57 -4.97
C GLN A 151 -35.42 -15.51 -5.33
N VAL A 152 -34.31 -15.94 -5.96
CA VAL A 152 -33.34 -15.03 -6.57
C VAL A 152 -34.01 -14.44 -7.80
N TYR A 153 -34.35 -13.15 -7.76
CA TYR A 153 -34.80 -12.44 -8.95
C TYR A 153 -33.58 -12.27 -9.87
N THR A 154 -33.36 -13.21 -10.79
CA THR A 154 -32.57 -12.93 -11.98
C THR A 154 -33.29 -11.82 -12.71
N ASN A 155 -32.57 -10.76 -13.12
CA ASN A 155 -33.15 -9.71 -13.96
C ASN A 155 -33.76 -10.39 -15.20
N LEU A 156 -35.09 -10.56 -15.20
CA LEU A 156 -35.81 -10.90 -16.43
C LEU A 156 -35.56 -9.73 -17.37
N ASP A 157 -35.06 -10.03 -18.57
CA ASP A 157 -35.05 -9.07 -19.67
C ASP A 157 -36.43 -8.42 -19.74
N PRO A 158 -36.54 -7.08 -19.82
CA PRO A 158 -37.84 -6.46 -20.07
C PRO A 158 -38.32 -7.00 -21.42
N GLU A 159 -39.29 -7.92 -21.37
CA GLU A 159 -39.97 -8.41 -22.56
C GLU A 159 -40.39 -7.19 -23.38
N LEU A 160 -39.87 -7.10 -24.60
CA LEU A 160 -40.35 -6.17 -25.61
C LEU A 160 -41.85 -6.44 -25.77
N ILE A 161 -42.69 -5.63 -25.11
CA ILE A 161 -44.11 -5.53 -25.43
C ILE A 161 -44.18 -4.85 -26.80
N ASN A 162 -43.93 -5.64 -27.84
CA ASN A 162 -44.44 -5.39 -29.17
C ASN A 162 -45.90 -5.87 -29.20
N LYS A 163 -46.70 -5.13 -29.98
CA LYS A 163 -48.12 -5.33 -30.37
C LYS A 163 -49.12 -4.57 -29.51
N GLU A 164 -50.12 -3.93 -30.05
CA GLU A 164 -50.57 -3.63 -31.42
C GLU A 164 -51.56 -2.48 -31.27
#